data_AF-A0A930F602-F1
#
_entry.id   AF-A0A930F602-F1
#
_cell.length_a   1.000
_cell.length_b   1.000
_cell.length_c   1.000
_cell.angle_alpha   90.00
_cell.angle_beta   90.00
_cell.angle_gamma   90.00
#
_symmetry.space_group_name_H-M   'P 1'
#
loop_
_entity.id
_entity.type
_entity.pdbx_description
1 polymer ?
#
loop_
_entity_poly.entity_id
_entity_poly.type
_entity_poly.pdbx_seq_one_letter_code
_entity_poly.pdbx_strand_id
1 'polypeptide(L)' 'PVTEQMAFVMGNEGQGVHQGIIAQADYRVRIEMEGFESLNVAVAGGIIMYHYRSGK' A
#
# COMPACT_ATOMS: atom_id res chain seq x y z
N PRO A 1 -9.66 -5.76 -7.02
CA PRO A 1 -9.88 -5.62 -8.48
C PRO A 1 -8.99 -4.49 -8.98
N VAL A 2 -8.34 -4.63 -10.14
CA VAL A 2 -7.57 -3.54 -10.76
C VAL A 2 -8.54 -2.68 -11.57
N THR A 3 -8.61 -1.39 -11.28
CA THR A 3 -9.45 -0.41 -12.00
C THR A 3 -8.57 0.64 -12.67
N GLU A 4 -9.12 1.37 -13.64
CA GLU A 4 -8.38 2.46 -14.30
C GLU A 4 -8.03 3.62 -13.37
N GLN A 5 -8.81 3.80 -12.30
CA GLN A 5 -8.60 4.87 -11.31
C GLN A 5 -8.44 4.24 -9.93
N MET A 6 -7.22 4.35 -9.38
CA MET A 6 -6.87 3.89 -8.04
C MET A 6 -5.98 4.93 -7.37
N ALA A 7 -6.16 5.10 -6.07
CA ALA A 7 -5.27 5.88 -5.23
C ALA A 7 -4.69 4.98 -4.14
N PHE A 8 -3.36 4.96 -4.03
CA PHE A 8 -2.67 4.24 -2.96
C PHE A 8 -2.20 5.26 -1.93
N VAL A 9 -2.63 5.07 -0.68
CA VAL A 9 -2.15 5.85 0.45
C VAL A 9 -1.16 5.00 1.23
N MET A 10 0.06 5.51 1.37
CA MET A 10 1.12 4.89 2.15
C MET A 10 1.50 5.81 3.30
N GLY A 11 1.71 5.22 4.47
CA GLY A 11 2.20 5.91 5.65
C GLY A 11 3.71 5.75 5.78
N ASN A 12 4.32 6.51 6.68
CA ASN A 12 5.73 6.30 7.00
C ASN A 12 5.95 4.98 7.76
N GLU A 13 7.19 4.53 7.82
CA GLU A 13 7.58 3.22 8.36
C GLU A 13 7.30 3.07 9.86
N GLY A 14 7.16 4.17 10.61
CA GLY A 14 6.97 4.17 12.05
C GLY A 14 5.50 4.23 12.49
N GLN A 15 4.81 5.29 12.09
CA GLN A 15 3.44 5.58 12.51
C GLN A 15 2.38 5.02 11.55
N GLY A 16 2.77 4.66 10.33
CA GLY A 16 1.85 4.18 9.32
C GLY A 16 0.88 5.27 8.84
N VAL A 17 -0.26 4.84 8.28
CA VAL A 17 -1.29 5.74 7.75
C VAL A 17 -2.17 6.23 8.89
N HIS A 18 -2.53 7.52 8.87
CA HIS A 18 -3.44 8.08 9.87
C HIS A 18 -4.80 7.36 9.89
N GLN A 19 -5.30 7.05 11.09
CA GLN A 19 -6.51 6.24 11.28
C GLN A 19 -7.76 6.82 10.57
N GLY A 20 -7.88 8.14 10.53
CA GLY A 20 -8.97 8.82 9.81
C GLY A 20 -8.95 8.56 8.30
N ILE A 21 -7.76 8.39 7.69
CA ILE A 21 -7.64 8.05 6.27
C ILE A 21 -7.97 6.56 6.07
N ILE A 22 -7.47 5.69 6.96
CA ILE A 22 -7.78 4.26 6.95
C ILE A 22 -9.29 3.99 7.05
N ALA A 23 -10.03 4.82 7.79
CA ALA A 23 -11.49 4.71 7.93
C ALA A 23 -12.26 5.10 6.65
N GLN A 24 -11.66 5.88 5.76
CA GLN A 24 -12.26 6.31 4.48
C GLN A 24 -11.83 5.44 3.30
N ALA A 25 -10.86 4.53 3.50
CA ALA A 25 -10.35 3.70 2.43
C ALA A 25 -11.34 2.59 2.06
N ASP A 26 -11.55 2.39 0.76
CA ASP A 26 -12.39 1.30 0.25
C ASP A 26 -11.81 -0.09 0.59
N TYR A 27 -10.47 -0.18 0.58
CA TYR A 27 -9.74 -1.41 0.82
C TYR A 27 -8.49 -1.16 1.67
N ARG A 28 -8.11 -2.17 2.45
CA ARG A 28 -6.82 -2.25 3.14
C ARG A 28 -6.02 -3.40 2.54
N VAL A 29 -4.80 -3.11 2.12
CA VAL A 29 -3.90 -4.08 1.50
C VAL A 29 -2.67 -4.26 2.36
N ARG A 30 -2.10 -5.47 2.35
CA ARG A 30 -0.88 -5.80 3.08
C ARG A 30 0.10 -6.51 2.15
N ILE A 31 1.37 -6.13 2.23
CA ILE A 31 2.46 -6.90 1.66
C ILE A 31 2.83 -7.98 2.68
N GLU A 32 2.81 -9.24 2.29
CA GLU A 32 3.26 -10.34 3.14
C GLU A 32 4.77 -10.19 3.41
N MET A 33 5.16 -10.25 4.69
CA MET A 33 6.53 -10.04 5.16
C MET A 33 6.85 -11.07 6.24
N GLU A 34 8.10 -11.54 6.25
CA GLU A 34 8.62 -12.48 7.25
C GLU A 34 10.01 -12.01 7.72
N GLY A 35 10.21 -11.95 9.03
CA GLY A 35 11.51 -11.60 9.63
C GLY A 35 11.81 -10.11 9.78
N PHE A 36 10.87 -9.21 9.46
CA PHE A 36 11.01 -7.76 9.67
C PHE A 36 9.67 -7.06 9.84
N GLU A 37 9.69 -5.88 10.48
CA GLU A 37 8.47 -5.16 10.88
C GLU A 37 7.88 -4.27 9.78
N SER A 38 8.73 -3.72 8.90
CA SER A 38 8.29 -2.77 7.87
C SER A 38 9.25 -2.72 6.67
N LEU A 39 8.71 -2.32 5.52
CA LEU A 39 9.50 -1.96 4.33
C LEU A 39 9.66 -0.45 4.25
N ASN A 40 10.75 -0.01 3.63
CA ASN A 40 10.85 1.36 3.20
C ASN A 40 9.68 1.73 2.26
N VAL A 41 9.13 2.93 2.41
CA VAL A 41 7.94 3.36 1.66
C VAL A 41 8.14 3.31 0.14
N ALA A 42 9.34 3.63 -0.37
CA ALA A 42 9.61 3.57 -1.81
C ALA A 42 9.61 2.13 -2.33
N VAL A 43 10.14 1.19 -1.56
CA VAL A 43 10.14 -0.24 -1.89
C VAL A 43 8.70 -0.79 -1.87
N ALA A 44 7.93 -0.49 -0.82
CA ALA A 44 6.52 -0.87 -0.73
C ALA A 44 5.71 -0.30 -1.91
N GLY A 45 5.93 0.97 -2.25
CA GLY A 45 5.32 1.61 -3.41
C GLY A 45 5.66 0.92 -4.72
N GLY A 46 6.92 0.53 -4.92
CA GLY A 46 7.36 -0.23 -6.09
C GLY A 46 6.62 -1.58 -6.22
N ILE A 47 6.50 -2.32 -5.13
CA ILE A 47 5.77 -3.61 -5.09
C ILE A 47 4.30 -3.41 -5.44
N ILE A 48 3.65 -2.43 -4.82
CA ILE A 48 2.22 -2.12 -5.05
C ILE A 48 2.00 -1.72 -6.51
N MET A 49 2.79 -0.78 -7.04
CA MET A 49 2.68 -0.33 -8.42
C MET A 49 2.88 -1.49 -9.40
N TYR A 50 3.88 -2.35 -9.17
CA TYR A 50 4.08 -3.52 -10.01
C TYR A 50 2.90 -4.49 -9.90
N HIS A 51 2.40 -4.78 -8.70
CA HIS A 51 1.31 -5.74 -8.51
C HIS A 51 0.00 -5.29 -9.18
N TYR A 52 -0.33 -3.99 -9.07
CA TYR A 52 -1.57 -3.38 -9.52
C TYR A 52 -1.46 -2.64 -10.88
N ARG A 53 -0.34 -2.77 -11.59
CA ARG A 53 -0.17 -2.17 -12.91
C ARG A 53 -1.28 -2.62 -13.88
N SER A 54 -1.76 -1.68 -14.69
CA SER A 54 -2.63 -1.96 -15.83
C SER A 54 -1.88 -2.81 -16.87
N GLY A 55 -2.59 -3.70 -17.56
CA GLY A 55 -2.00 -4.57 -18.59
C GLY A 55 -1.32 -5.82 -18.05
N LYS A 56 -1.65 -6.25 -16.84
CA LYS A 56 -1.69 -7.68 -16.53
C LYS A 56 -2.84 -8.35 -17.27
#